data_AF-A0A661X5F0-F1
#
_entry.id   AF-A0A661X5F0-F1
#
_cell.length_a   1.000
_cell.length_b   1.000
_cell.length_c   1.000
_cell.angle_alpha   90.00
_cell.angle_beta   90.00
_cell.angle_gamma   90.00
#
_symmetry.space_group_name_H-M   'P 1'
#
loop_
_entity.id
_entity.type
_entity.pdbx_description
1 polymer ?
#
loop_
_entity_poly.entity_id
_entity_poly.type
_entity_poly.pdbx_seq_one_letter_code
_entity_poly.pdbx_strand_id
1 'polypeptide(L)'
;MNAASFDFIYDDELIKRVYHLPYTGKDFRKEYLLLRRNFRTYPHIIVGLDEGKIKGEFEIIDVLAEIKPSLIVFLVIIPTKGTAFQNVKPPDVDDVYKVFEAARRKLRLTKLYLGCMRPKGKYRDELDVMAYEVGFTGFVNPSQSLKKIVKDPEVYYECGILYP
;
A
#
# COMPACT_ATOMS: atom_id res chain seq x y z
N MET A 1 13.67 -15.69 -5.71
CA MET A 1 14.28 -15.18 -4.45
C MET A 1 13.16 -14.89 -3.46
N ASN A 2 13.34 -15.23 -2.19
CA ASN A 2 12.31 -15.02 -1.16
C ASN A 2 12.36 -13.57 -0.66
N ALA A 3 11.22 -12.89 -0.65
CA ALA A 3 11.05 -11.55 -0.08
C ALA A 3 9.91 -11.57 0.94
N ALA A 4 10.00 -10.70 1.94
CA ALA A 4 8.96 -10.52 2.95
C ALA A 4 8.11 -9.30 2.61
N SER A 5 6.80 -9.49 2.52
CA SER A 5 5.84 -8.40 2.59
C SER A 5 5.59 -8.04 4.05
N PHE A 6 5.61 -6.75 4.38
CA PHE A 6 5.47 -6.29 5.75
C PHE A 6 4.47 -5.14 5.84
N ASP A 7 3.31 -5.37 6.47
CA ASP A 7 2.33 -4.31 6.70
C ASP A 7 2.91 -3.29 7.67
N PHE A 8 3.21 -2.08 7.17
CA PHE A 8 3.83 -1.02 7.93
C PHE A 8 2.76 -0.07 8.45
N ILE A 9 2.52 -0.12 9.76
CA ILE A 9 1.52 0.68 10.46
C ILE A 9 2.22 1.45 11.55
N TYR A 10 1.80 2.70 11.77
CA TYR A 10 2.44 3.57 12.74
C TYR A 10 1.50 4.13 13.82
N ASP A 11 0.18 4.07 13.59
CA ASP A 11 -0.82 4.52 14.56
C ASP A 11 -1.07 3.43 15.63
N ASP A 12 -0.71 3.74 16.87
CA ASP A 12 -0.81 2.84 18.02
C ASP A 12 -2.27 2.39 18.30
N GLU A 13 -3.24 3.27 18.10
CA GLU A 13 -4.65 2.94 18.29
C GLU A 13 -5.13 1.94 17.23
N LEU A 14 -4.72 2.12 15.98
CA LEU A 14 -5.05 1.20 14.89
C LEU A 14 -4.38 -0.16 15.08
N ILE A 15 -3.12 -0.21 15.48
CA ILE A 15 -2.42 -1.47 15.76
C ILE A 15 -3.19 -2.27 16.83
N LYS A 16 -3.60 -1.61 17.91
CA LYS A 16 -4.34 -2.27 18.99
C LYS A 16 -5.76 -2.68 18.57
N ARG A 17 -6.48 -1.82 17.85
CA ARG A 17 -7.90 -2.05 17.55
C ARG A 17 -8.11 -2.98 16.35
N VAL A 18 -7.27 -2.89 15.33
CA VAL A 18 -7.41 -3.64 14.07
C VAL A 18 -6.63 -4.94 14.12
N TYR A 19 -5.37 -4.91 14.59
CA TYR A 19 -4.52 -6.09 14.64
C TYR A 19 -4.57 -6.82 15.99
N HIS A 20 -5.16 -6.20 17.02
CA HIS A 20 -5.21 -6.76 18.39
C HIS A 20 -3.82 -7.03 18.97
N LEU A 21 -2.83 -6.22 18.57
CA LEU A 21 -1.45 -6.37 18.99
C LEU A 21 -1.08 -5.37 20.10
N PRO A 22 -0.28 -5.78 21.10
CA PRO A 22 0.19 -4.91 22.17
C PRO A 22 1.47 -4.14 21.76
N TYR A 23 1.53 -3.64 20.53
CA TYR A 23 2.71 -2.99 19.95
C TYR A 23 2.40 -1.55 19.53
N THR A 24 3.47 -0.78 19.35
CA THR A 24 3.43 0.62 18.88
C THR A 24 3.93 0.74 17.44
N GLY A 25 3.66 1.87 16.80
CA GLY A 25 4.25 2.20 15.51
C GLY A 25 5.78 2.21 15.53
N LYS A 26 6.38 2.56 16.67
CA LYS A 26 7.84 2.48 16.86
C LYS A 26 8.35 1.04 16.85
N ASP A 27 7.56 0.09 17.37
CA ASP A 27 7.89 -1.33 17.30
C ASP A 27 7.83 -1.85 15.87
N PHE A 28 6.80 -1.47 15.09
CA PHE A 28 6.71 -1.77 13.66
C PHE A 28 7.88 -1.17 12.88
N ARG A 29 8.27 0.09 13.16
CA ARG A 29 9.45 0.72 12.58
C ARG A 29 10.73 -0.07 12.90
N LYS A 30 10.92 -0.44 14.16
CA LYS A 30 12.08 -1.20 14.62
C LYS A 30 12.14 -2.56 13.92
N GLU A 31 11.02 -3.27 13.86
CA GLU A 31 10.94 -4.60 13.24
C GLU A 31 11.22 -4.54 11.74
N TYR A 32 10.61 -3.57 11.02
CA TYR A 32 10.90 -3.36 9.61
C TYR A 32 12.40 -3.11 9.35
N LEU A 33 13.04 -2.29 10.19
CA LEU A 33 14.49 -2.02 10.09
C LEU A 33 15.35 -3.26 10.36
N LEU A 34 14.92 -4.14 11.26
CA LEU A 34 15.61 -5.42 11.53
C LEU A 34 15.43 -6.39 10.37
N LEU A 35 14.20 -6.56 9.89
CA LEU A 35 13.88 -7.46 8.78
C LEU A 35 14.63 -7.06 7.51
N ARG A 36 14.58 -5.77 7.13
CA ARG A 36 15.20 -5.28 5.89
C ARG A 36 16.73 -5.38 5.85
N ARG A 37 17.38 -5.58 7.01
CA ARG A 37 18.83 -5.81 7.10
C ARG A 37 19.22 -7.24 6.76
N ASN A 38 18.32 -8.19 6.98
CA ASN A 38 18.58 -9.62 6.85
C ASN A 38 17.85 -10.22 5.64
N PHE A 39 16.73 -9.63 5.23
CA PHE A 39 15.87 -10.10 4.15
C PHE A 39 15.44 -8.94 3.26
N ARG A 40 15.11 -9.26 2.00
CA ARG A 40 14.47 -8.31 1.10
C ARG A 40 13.04 -8.09 1.60
N THR A 41 12.80 -6.97 2.28
CA THR A 41 11.52 -6.66 2.93
C THR A 41 10.89 -5.44 2.30
N TYR A 42 9.60 -5.55 1.97
CA TYR A 42 8.84 -4.49 1.32
C TYR A 42 7.73 -4.00 2.23
N PRO A 43 7.77 -2.73 2.66
CA PRO A 43 6.72 -2.15 3.47
C PRO A 43 5.47 -2.00 2.61
N HIS A 44 4.35 -2.46 3.15
CA HIS A 44 3.02 -2.27 2.63
C HIS A 44 2.32 -1.14 3.39
N ILE A 45 1.64 -0.25 2.69
CA ILE A 45 0.75 0.76 3.27
C ILE A 45 -0.67 0.40 2.88
N ILE A 46 -1.53 0.12 3.86
CA ILE A 46 -2.96 -0.15 3.63
C ILE A 46 -3.71 1.17 3.79
N VAL A 47 -4.23 1.70 2.68
CA VAL A 47 -5.04 2.91 2.67
C VAL A 47 -6.47 2.58 3.09
N GLY A 48 -7.01 3.36 4.04
CA GLY A 48 -8.34 3.15 4.57
C GLY A 48 -8.41 2.08 5.65
N LEU A 49 -7.31 1.76 6.34
CA LEU A 49 -7.28 0.74 7.39
C LEU A 49 -8.25 1.08 8.54
N ASP A 50 -8.46 2.36 8.82
CA ASP A 50 -9.44 2.86 9.78
C ASP A 50 -10.86 2.85 9.18
N GLU A 51 -11.39 1.67 8.89
CA GLU A 51 -12.76 1.50 8.40
C GLU A 51 -13.07 2.37 7.17
N GLY A 52 -12.11 2.46 6.24
CA GLY A 52 -12.23 3.23 5.01
C GLY A 52 -11.85 4.69 5.13
N LYS A 53 -11.48 5.17 6.33
CA LYS A 53 -11.02 6.55 6.55
C LYS A 53 -9.51 6.64 6.38
N ILE A 54 -9.06 7.78 5.87
CA ILE A 54 -7.64 8.14 5.85
C ILE A 54 -7.23 8.56 7.28
N LYS A 55 -6.54 7.67 7.98
CA LYS A 55 -5.96 7.89 9.31
C LYS A 55 -4.60 7.19 9.40
N GLY A 56 -3.56 7.99 9.62
CA GLY A 56 -2.18 7.50 9.83
C GLY A 56 -1.34 7.31 8.57
N GLU A 57 -1.92 7.25 7.36
CA GLU A 57 -1.18 7.01 6.12
C GLU A 57 -0.13 8.09 5.84
N PHE A 58 -0.45 9.36 6.11
CA PHE A 58 0.50 10.47 5.94
C PHE A 58 1.69 10.38 6.90
N GLU A 59 1.45 9.94 8.14
CA GLU A 59 2.51 9.73 9.13
C GLU A 59 3.40 8.55 8.73
N ILE A 60 2.81 7.45 8.25
CA ILE A 60 3.56 6.32 7.68
C ILE A 60 4.45 6.80 6.53
N ILE A 61 3.93 7.63 5.63
CA ILE A 61 4.70 8.21 4.51
C ILE A 61 5.88 9.05 5.04
N ASP A 62 5.66 9.87 6.07
CA ASP A 62 6.73 10.67 6.69
C ASP A 62 7.84 9.81 7.29
N VAL A 63 7.47 8.78 8.05
CA VAL A 63 8.42 7.83 8.64
C VAL A 63 9.19 7.08 7.55
N LEU A 64 8.51 6.62 6.50
CA LEU A 64 9.17 5.91 5.39
C LEU A 64 10.06 6.84 4.55
N ALA A 65 9.74 8.13 4.46
CA ALA A 65 10.59 9.12 3.78
C ALA A 65 11.93 9.32 4.51
N GLU A 66 11.96 9.18 5.83
CA GLU A 66 13.22 9.11 6.60
C GLU A 66 13.99 7.81 6.31
N ILE A 67 13.27 6.68 6.27
CA ILE A 67 13.87 5.34 6.16
C ILE A 67 14.38 5.03 4.74
N LYS A 68 13.79 5.67 3.71
CA LYS A 68 14.12 5.56 2.29
C LYS A 68 14.17 4.10 1.81
N PRO A 69 13.04 3.37 1.84
CA PRO A 69 12.96 2.06 1.20
C PRO A 69 13.16 2.19 -0.31
N SER A 70 13.68 1.14 -0.95
CA SER A 70 13.81 1.09 -2.41
C SER A 70 12.44 0.97 -3.10
N LEU A 71 11.47 0.37 -2.43
CA LEU A 71 10.12 0.13 -2.93
C LEU A 71 9.12 0.14 -1.78
N ILE A 72 7.92 0.68 -2.04
CA ILE A 72 6.74 0.61 -1.16
C ILE A 72 5.58 0.05 -1.98
N VAL A 73 4.79 -0.83 -1.38
CA VAL A 73 3.56 -1.33 -1.99
C VAL A 73 2.36 -0.68 -1.30
N PHE A 74 1.47 -0.07 -2.07
CA PHE A 74 0.20 0.41 -1.57
C PHE A 74 -0.89 -0.62 -1.79
N LEU A 75 -1.77 -0.74 -0.81
CA LEU A 75 -2.99 -1.51 -0.84
C LEU A 75 -4.16 -0.59 -0.47
N VAL A 76 -5.37 -1.00 -0.81
CA VAL A 76 -6.61 -0.34 -0.37
C VAL A 76 -7.50 -1.37 0.28
N ILE A 77 -8.11 -1.04 1.42
CA ILE A 77 -8.97 -1.95 2.16
C ILE A 77 -10.07 -2.55 1.26
N ILE A 78 -10.26 -3.88 1.33
CA ILE A 78 -11.35 -4.58 0.65
C ILE A 78 -12.37 -5.01 1.71
N PRO A 79 -13.63 -4.59 1.57
CA PRO A 79 -14.71 -5.14 2.39
C PRO A 79 -14.82 -6.64 2.14
N THR A 80 -14.46 -7.43 3.15
CA THR A 80 -14.33 -8.89 3.00
C THR A 80 -15.41 -9.59 3.81
N LYS A 81 -16.28 -10.35 3.13
CA LYS A 81 -17.40 -11.07 3.76
C LYS A 81 -16.90 -11.96 4.91
N GLY A 82 -17.60 -11.90 6.05
CA GLY A 82 -17.25 -12.69 7.24
C GLY A 82 -16.13 -12.09 8.11
N THR A 83 -15.63 -10.90 7.78
CA THR A 83 -14.69 -10.14 8.61
C THR A 83 -15.39 -8.98 9.32
N ALA A 84 -14.73 -8.39 10.32
CA ALA A 84 -15.18 -7.15 10.95
C ALA A 84 -15.36 -6.00 9.92
N PHE A 85 -14.60 -6.02 8.82
CA PHE A 85 -14.63 -5.01 7.76
C PHE A 85 -15.62 -5.31 6.63
N GLN A 86 -16.47 -6.32 6.75
CA GLN A 86 -17.34 -6.75 5.65
C GLN A 86 -18.30 -5.66 5.14
N ASN A 87 -18.72 -4.74 6.01
CA ASN A 87 -19.68 -3.67 5.72
C ASN A 87 -19.03 -2.29 5.60
N VAL A 88 -17.70 -2.21 5.65
CA VAL A 88 -16.99 -0.94 5.52
C VAL A 88 -17.07 -0.44 4.09
N LYS A 89 -17.26 0.87 3.91
CA LYS A 89 -17.10 1.51 2.61
C LYS A 89 -15.60 1.77 2.39
N PRO A 90 -14.98 1.36 1.27
CA PRO A 90 -13.61 1.74 0.98
C PRO A 90 -13.48 3.27 0.82
N PRO A 91 -12.27 3.83 1.00
CA PRO A 91 -12.04 5.27 0.78
C PRO A 91 -12.38 5.64 -0.66
N ASP A 92 -12.94 6.83 -0.86
CA ASP A 92 -13.20 7.35 -2.21
C ASP A 92 -11.86 7.57 -2.95
N VAL A 93 -11.86 7.42 -4.29
CA VAL A 93 -10.62 7.44 -5.09
C VAL A 93 -9.87 8.76 -4.93
N ASP A 94 -10.58 9.89 -4.80
CA ASP A 94 -9.99 11.22 -4.57
C ASP A 94 -9.24 11.32 -3.24
N ASP A 95 -9.67 10.61 -2.20
CA ASP A 95 -8.96 10.58 -0.93
C ASP A 95 -7.70 9.71 -1.01
N VAL A 96 -7.77 8.60 -1.73
CA VAL A 96 -6.59 7.77 -2.03
C VAL A 96 -5.58 8.54 -2.89
N TYR A 97 -6.05 9.34 -3.85
CA TYR A 97 -5.20 10.21 -4.66
C TYR A 97 -4.34 11.14 -3.80
N LYS A 98 -4.92 11.79 -2.78
CA LYS A 98 -4.17 12.68 -1.86
C LYS A 98 -3.04 11.94 -1.14
N VAL A 99 -3.28 10.69 -0.72
CA VAL A 99 -2.26 9.84 -0.10
C VAL A 99 -1.16 9.49 -1.10
N PHE A 100 -1.53 9.09 -2.32
CA PHE A 100 -0.58 8.71 -3.36
C PHE A 100 0.26 9.90 -3.84
N GLU A 101 -0.34 11.07 -4.01
CA GLU A 101 0.35 12.31 -4.34
C GLU A 101 1.37 12.69 -3.25
N ALA A 102 0.96 12.63 -1.98
CA ALA A 102 1.85 12.91 -0.85
C ALA A 102 3.03 11.91 -0.81
N ALA A 103 2.76 10.62 -1.05
CA ALA A 103 3.79 9.61 -1.15
C ALA A 103 4.76 9.92 -2.29
N ARG A 104 4.26 10.21 -3.49
CA ARG A 104 5.10 10.50 -4.65
C ARG A 104 6.00 11.71 -4.41
N ARG A 105 5.47 12.77 -3.79
CA ARG A 105 6.19 14.01 -3.47
C ARG A 105 7.28 13.80 -2.43
N LYS A 106 7.00 13.05 -1.36
CA LYS A 106 7.95 12.84 -0.25
C LYS A 106 8.98 11.73 -0.54
N LEU A 107 8.60 10.72 -1.34
CA LEU A 107 9.39 9.52 -1.63
C LEU A 107 9.88 9.49 -3.07
N ARG A 108 10.44 10.59 -3.60
CA ARG A 108 10.75 10.77 -5.04
C ARG A 108 11.59 9.67 -5.69
N LEU A 109 12.49 9.02 -4.93
CA LEU A 109 13.39 7.97 -5.44
C LEU A 109 12.89 6.55 -5.15
N THR A 110 11.83 6.39 -4.36
CA THR A 110 11.28 5.09 -4.02
C THR A 110 10.33 4.62 -5.12
N LYS A 111 10.43 3.35 -5.51
CA LYS A 111 9.45 2.73 -6.40
C LYS A 111 8.12 2.60 -5.66
N LEU A 112 7.03 3.09 -6.25
CA LEU A 112 5.69 2.99 -5.67
C LEU A 112 4.90 1.97 -6.49
N TYR A 113 4.49 0.88 -5.85
CA TYR A 113 3.77 -0.21 -6.49
C TYR A 113 2.35 -0.27 -5.95
N LEU A 114 1.40 -0.66 -6.80
CA LEU A 114 0.03 -0.91 -6.40
C LEU A 114 -0.19 -2.42 -6.31
N GLY A 115 -0.30 -2.91 -5.07
CA GLY A 115 -0.44 -4.33 -4.74
C GLY A 115 -1.85 -4.86 -5.00
N CYS A 116 -2.04 -6.17 -4.85
CA CYS A 116 -3.24 -6.87 -5.32
C CYS A 116 -4.54 -6.45 -4.61
N MET A 117 -4.44 -6.09 -3.33
CA MET A 117 -5.57 -5.79 -2.46
C MET A 117 -6.06 -4.36 -2.70
N ARG A 118 -7.16 -4.25 -3.43
CA ARG A 118 -7.99 -3.06 -3.63
C ARG A 118 -9.37 -3.48 -4.18
N PRO A 119 -10.46 -2.73 -3.91
CA PRO A 119 -11.80 -3.06 -4.39
C PRO A 119 -11.83 -3.31 -5.90
N LYS A 120 -12.65 -4.28 -6.34
CA LYS A 120 -12.76 -4.69 -7.75
C LYS A 120 -13.71 -3.77 -8.56
N GLY A 121 -13.82 -4.03 -9.85
CA GLY A 121 -14.73 -3.33 -10.75
C GLY A 121 -14.30 -1.89 -11.04
N LYS A 122 -15.26 -0.98 -11.20
CA LYS A 122 -15.04 0.42 -11.57
C LYS A 122 -14.00 1.11 -10.66
N TYR A 123 -14.03 0.83 -9.36
CA TYR A 123 -13.07 1.37 -8.41
C TYR A 123 -11.62 1.02 -8.79
N ARG A 124 -11.34 -0.24 -9.13
CA ARG A 124 -10.01 -0.68 -9.57
C ARG A 124 -9.60 -0.04 -10.89
N ASP A 125 -10.53 0.07 -11.82
CA ASP A 125 -10.27 0.66 -13.14
C ASP A 125 -9.80 2.11 -12.99
N GLU A 126 -10.49 2.88 -12.16
CA GLU A 126 -10.20 4.29 -11.87
C GLU A 126 -8.91 4.45 -11.06
N LEU A 127 -8.78 3.70 -9.96
CA LEU A 127 -7.63 3.78 -9.06
C LEU A 127 -6.32 3.39 -9.76
N ASP A 128 -6.33 2.35 -10.60
CA ASP A 128 -5.11 1.90 -11.29
C ASP A 128 -4.60 2.95 -12.28
N VAL A 129 -5.51 3.56 -13.04
CA VAL A 129 -5.18 4.64 -14.00
C VAL A 129 -4.64 5.86 -13.24
N MET A 130 -5.35 6.29 -12.19
CA MET A 130 -4.91 7.41 -11.35
C MET A 130 -3.52 7.14 -10.73
N ALA A 131 -3.28 5.95 -10.20
CA ALA A 131 -1.98 5.62 -9.60
C ALA A 131 -0.85 5.67 -10.63
N TYR A 132 -1.11 5.23 -11.86
CA TYR A 132 -0.14 5.34 -12.96
C TYR A 132 0.16 6.80 -13.30
N GLU A 133 -0.86 7.66 -13.37
CA GLU A 133 -0.71 9.10 -13.60
C GLU A 133 0.07 9.80 -12.48
N VAL A 134 -0.09 9.35 -11.23
CA VAL A 134 0.72 9.81 -10.08
C VAL A 134 2.18 9.34 -10.17
N GLY A 135 2.49 8.36 -11.01
CA GLY A 135 3.85 7.86 -11.23
C GLY A 135 4.18 6.59 -10.43
N PHE A 136 3.18 5.74 -10.19
CA PHE A 136 3.41 4.35 -9.79
C PHE A 136 3.95 3.56 -10.97
N THR A 137 4.92 2.68 -10.72
CA THR A 137 5.68 1.98 -11.78
C THR A 137 5.45 0.48 -11.81
N GLY A 138 4.78 -0.09 -10.81
CA GLY A 138 4.52 -1.53 -10.71
C GLY A 138 3.09 -1.80 -10.26
N PHE A 139 2.44 -2.77 -10.91
CA PHE A 139 1.03 -3.09 -10.68
C PHE A 139 0.82 -4.59 -10.60
N VAL A 140 0.22 -5.05 -9.50
CA VAL A 140 -0.21 -6.45 -9.37
C VAL A 140 -1.62 -6.59 -9.91
N ASN A 141 -1.80 -7.47 -10.89
CA ASN A 141 -3.05 -7.75 -11.56
C ASN A 141 -3.76 -6.46 -12.01
N PRO A 142 -3.17 -5.70 -12.95
CA PRO A 142 -3.70 -4.41 -13.34
C PRO A 142 -5.07 -4.55 -14.00
N SER A 143 -5.87 -3.50 -13.85
CA SER A 143 -7.18 -3.36 -14.46
C SER A 143 -7.10 -3.39 -15.98
N GLN A 144 -8.21 -3.75 -16.65
CA GLN A 144 -8.25 -3.75 -18.11
C GLN A 144 -8.12 -2.33 -18.66
N SER A 145 -8.60 -1.33 -17.93
CA SER A 145 -8.43 0.09 -18.26
C SER A 145 -6.96 0.49 -18.27
N LEU A 146 -6.19 0.10 -17.24
CA LEU A 146 -4.76 0.41 -17.20
C LEU A 146 -3.99 -0.28 -18.34
N LYS A 147 -4.26 -1.57 -18.57
CA LYS A 147 -3.59 -2.33 -19.65
C LYS A 147 -3.78 -1.73 -21.05
N LYS A 148 -4.86 -0.96 -21.27
CA LYS A 148 -5.10 -0.29 -22.56
C LYS A 148 -4.22 0.94 -22.76
N ILE A 149 -3.81 1.61 -21.69
CA ILE A 149 -3.07 2.88 -21.76
C ILE A 149 -1.56 2.71 -21.55
N VAL A 150 -1.12 1.66 -20.85
CA VAL A 150 0.30 1.46 -20.58
C VAL A 150 0.91 0.37 -21.47
N LYS A 151 2.02 0.73 -22.13
CA LYS A 151 2.79 -0.18 -23.00
C LYS A 151 3.95 -0.88 -22.29
N ASP A 152 4.45 -0.31 -21.19
CA ASP A 152 5.64 -0.78 -20.47
C ASP A 152 5.59 -0.56 -18.93
N PRO A 153 4.54 -0.96 -18.19
CA PRO A 153 4.66 -1.11 -16.75
C PRO A 153 5.31 -2.46 -16.42
N GLU A 154 6.01 -2.54 -15.29
CA GLU A 154 6.32 -3.84 -14.68
C GLU A 154 4.98 -4.45 -14.18
N VAL A 155 4.30 -5.17 -15.08
CA VAL A 155 3.02 -5.84 -14.81
C VAL A 155 3.29 -7.20 -14.20
N TYR A 156 2.78 -7.40 -12.99
CA TYR A 156 2.93 -8.64 -12.27
C TYR A 156 1.58 -9.34 -12.13
N TYR A 157 1.53 -10.61 -12.53
CA TYR A 157 0.29 -11.39 -12.54
C TYR A 157 0.04 -12.14 -11.21
N GLU A 158 1.06 -12.26 -10.35
CA GLU A 158 0.91 -12.96 -9.07
C GLU A 158 1.46 -12.13 -7.90
N CYS A 159 0.80 -12.28 -6.75
CA CYS A 159 1.18 -11.69 -5.47
C CYS A 159 2.43 -12.41 -4.94
N GLY A 160 3.59 -12.08 -5.52
CA GLY A 160 4.87 -12.76 -5.24
C GLY A 160 5.94 -12.52 -6.31
N ILE A 161 5.54 -12.08 -7.51
CA ILE A 161 6.46 -11.81 -8.63
C ILE A 161 6.94 -10.34 -8.64
N LEU A 162 6.56 -9.50 -7.67
CA LEU A 162 7.02 -8.10 -7.56
C LEU A 162 8.55 -7.94 -7.44
N TYR A 163 9.31 -9.03 -7.45
CA TYR A 163 10.67 -9.11 -6.99
C TYR A 163 11.58 -9.76 -8.05
N PRO A 164 11.84 -9.07 -9.19
CA PRO A 164 12.97 -9.43 -10.04
C PRO A 164 14.28 -9.37 -9.24
#